data_AF-A0A1Y1ZET3-F1
#
_entry.id   AF-A0A1Y1ZET3-F1
#
_cell.length_a   1.000
_cell.length_b   1.000
_cell.length_c   1.000
_cell.angle_alpha   90.00
_cell.angle_beta   90.00
_cell.angle_gamma   90.00
#
_symmetry.space_group_name_H-M   'P 1'
#
loop_
_entity.id
_entity.type
_entity.pdbx_description
1 polymer ?
#
loop_
_entity_poly.entity_id
_entity_poly.type
_entity_poly.pdbx_seq_one_letter_code
_entity_poly.pdbx_strand_id
1 'polypeptide(L)'
;MDVDTRAYFTAATMIIALPTGIKIFSWIATIYGGRPHYYVPFLYALLFLVLFTFGGFTGVILSNSSLDVALHDTYYVVAHFHYVLSLGAVVGLFAGFYYWIGKISGYHYSEKFGQVQLVVFTLGVNFVFLPMHFLGLNGFPRRIPDYPDGYIGWNSFITLGTAMTFLSILIFLYVIAVTVFNPRRAEVNNTLTTRWATI
;
A
#
# COMPACT_ATOMS: atom_id res chain seq x y z
N MET A 1 22.10 -0.38 -24.81
CA MET A 1 20.88 -0.71 -25.60
C MET A 1 20.75 0.29 -26.71
N ASP A 2 20.65 -0.20 -27.94
CA ASP A 2 20.24 0.57 -29.11
C ASP A 2 18.79 1.08 -28.96
N VAL A 3 18.37 1.95 -29.89
CA VAL A 3 17.06 2.62 -29.83
C VAL A 3 15.91 1.63 -30.02
N ASP A 4 16.05 0.66 -30.91
CA ASP A 4 15.00 -0.31 -31.23
C ASP A 4 14.72 -1.23 -30.05
N THR A 5 15.78 -1.69 -29.38
CA THR A 5 15.67 -2.46 -28.13
C THR A 5 14.95 -1.66 -27.05
N ARG A 6 15.26 -0.37 -26.87
CA ARG A 6 14.57 0.47 -25.87
C ARG A 6 13.10 0.69 -26.21
N ALA A 7 12.78 0.93 -27.49
CA ALA A 7 11.42 1.11 -27.96
C ALA A 7 10.58 -0.17 -27.74
N TYR A 8 11.16 -1.34 -28.06
CA TYR A 8 10.53 -2.63 -27.81
C TYR A 8 10.18 -2.82 -26.33
N PHE A 9 11.15 -2.66 -25.42
CA PHE A 9 10.90 -2.85 -23.99
C PHE A 9 9.97 -1.78 -23.40
N THR A 10 10.03 -0.54 -23.88
CA THR A 10 9.07 0.51 -23.51
C THR A 10 7.64 0.07 -23.83
N ALA A 11 7.38 -0.34 -25.08
CA ALA A 11 6.04 -0.77 -25.51
C ALA A 11 5.57 -2.03 -24.76
N ALA A 12 6.45 -3.03 -24.63
CA ALA A 12 6.15 -4.28 -23.93
C ALA A 12 5.76 -4.02 -22.46
N THR A 13 6.48 -3.14 -21.76
CA THR A 13 6.17 -2.81 -20.36
C THR A 13 4.88 -1.99 -20.23
N MET A 14 4.63 -1.04 -21.14
CA MET A 14 3.36 -0.27 -21.14
C MET A 14 2.13 -1.18 -21.31
N ILE A 15 2.23 -2.24 -22.13
CA ILE A 15 1.13 -3.18 -22.34
C ILE A 15 0.72 -3.89 -21.03
N ILE A 16 1.65 -4.15 -20.10
CA ILE A 16 1.35 -4.79 -18.80
C ILE A 16 0.37 -3.95 -17.95
N ALA A 17 0.33 -2.63 -18.15
CA ALA A 17 -0.62 -1.76 -17.45
C ALA A 17 -2.08 -2.05 -17.83
N LEU A 18 -2.34 -2.56 -19.04
CA LEU A 18 -3.71 -2.84 -19.52
C LEU A 18 -4.42 -3.96 -18.74
N PRO A 19 -3.88 -5.21 -18.66
CA PRO A 19 -4.54 -6.27 -17.90
C PRO A 19 -4.65 -5.94 -16.40
N THR A 20 -3.67 -5.23 -15.86
CA THR A 20 -3.70 -4.74 -14.47
C THR A 20 -4.82 -3.71 -14.28
N GLY A 21 -4.98 -2.76 -15.20
CA GLY A 21 -6.07 -1.79 -15.21
C GLY A 21 -7.44 -2.47 -15.27
N ILE A 22 -7.61 -3.49 -16.11
CA ILE A 22 -8.85 -4.29 -16.20
C ILE A 22 -9.22 -4.88 -14.83
N LYS A 23 -8.25 -5.42 -14.07
CA LYS A 23 -8.51 -5.95 -12.71
C LYS A 23 -8.94 -4.85 -11.74
N ILE A 24 -8.26 -3.70 -11.75
CA ILE A 24 -8.63 -2.56 -10.91
C ILE A 24 -10.07 -2.10 -11.19
N PHE A 25 -10.43 -1.92 -12.46
CA PHE A 25 -11.79 -1.53 -12.84
C PHE A 25 -12.82 -2.60 -12.50
N SER A 26 -12.47 -3.89 -12.60
CA SER A 26 -13.34 -4.99 -12.21
C SER A 26 -13.64 -4.98 -10.70
N TRP A 27 -12.66 -4.68 -9.85
CA TRP A 27 -12.89 -4.50 -8.42
C TRP A 27 -13.75 -3.28 -8.10
N ILE A 28 -13.52 -2.16 -8.77
CA ILE A 28 -14.38 -0.96 -8.65
C ILE A 28 -15.82 -1.28 -9.08
N ALA A 29 -16.00 -1.97 -10.20
CA ALA A 29 -17.30 -2.40 -10.68
C ALA A 29 -18.02 -3.37 -9.72
N THR A 30 -17.26 -4.20 -8.99
CA THR A 30 -17.81 -5.09 -7.95
C THR A 30 -18.35 -4.31 -6.75
N ILE A 31 -17.72 -3.17 -6.42
CA ILE A 31 -18.18 -2.28 -5.34
C ILE A 31 -19.37 -1.45 -5.82
N TYR A 32 -19.38 -1.06 -7.09
CA TYR A 32 -20.42 -0.23 -7.69
C TYR A 32 -21.79 -0.93 -7.66
N GLY A 33 -22.82 -0.23 -7.19
CA GLY A 33 -24.17 -0.77 -7.03
C GLY A 33 -24.32 -1.74 -5.84
N GLY A 34 -23.24 -2.02 -5.10
CA GLY A 34 -23.26 -2.81 -3.87
C GLY A 34 -23.66 -1.99 -2.63
N ARG A 35 -23.81 -2.69 -1.50
CA ARG A 35 -23.99 -2.09 -0.16
C ARG A 35 -22.78 -2.45 0.70
N PRO A 36 -21.64 -1.74 0.56
CA PRO A 36 -20.42 -2.08 1.27
C PRO A 36 -20.57 -1.91 2.78
N HIS A 37 -20.05 -2.86 3.53
CA HIS A 37 -19.86 -2.73 4.96
C HIS A 37 -18.43 -2.24 5.24
N TYR A 38 -18.31 -1.07 5.88
CA TYR A 38 -17.03 -0.38 6.11
C TYR A 38 -16.24 -0.93 7.30
N TYR A 39 -16.05 -2.25 7.32
CA TYR A 39 -15.15 -2.89 8.27
C TYR A 39 -13.68 -2.73 7.85
N VAL A 40 -12.74 -2.84 8.79
CA VAL A 40 -11.29 -2.71 8.58
C VAL A 40 -10.77 -3.46 7.34
N PRO A 41 -11.13 -4.74 7.06
CA PRO A 41 -10.64 -5.43 5.87
C PRO A 41 -11.04 -4.74 4.56
N PHE A 42 -12.28 -4.24 4.49
CA PHE A 42 -12.78 -3.53 3.32
C PHE A 42 -12.07 -2.18 3.16
N LEU A 43 -11.81 -1.47 4.25
CA LEU A 43 -11.06 -0.22 4.22
C LEU A 43 -9.62 -0.43 3.74
N TYR A 44 -8.95 -1.52 4.16
CA TYR A 44 -7.64 -1.88 3.61
C TYR A 44 -7.71 -2.26 2.12
N ALA A 45 -8.77 -2.94 1.67
CA ALA A 45 -8.96 -3.21 0.25
C ALA A 45 -9.14 -1.92 -0.57
N LEU A 46 -9.89 -0.93 -0.06
CA LEU A 46 -9.98 0.39 -0.68
C LEU A 46 -8.62 1.11 -0.71
N LEU A 47 -7.87 1.07 0.39
CA LEU A 47 -6.52 1.62 0.46
C LEU A 47 -5.60 0.97 -0.58
N PHE A 48 -5.68 -0.35 -0.75
CA PHE A 48 -4.94 -1.08 -1.78
C PHE A 48 -5.24 -0.52 -3.17
N LEU A 49 -6.51 -0.36 -3.53
CA LEU A 49 -6.89 0.18 -4.85
C LEU A 49 -6.25 1.55 -5.09
N VAL A 50 -6.30 2.44 -4.10
CA VAL A 50 -5.75 3.79 -4.24
C VAL A 50 -4.22 3.76 -4.37
N LEU A 51 -3.51 3.14 -3.43
CA LEU A 51 -2.04 3.14 -3.41
C LEU A 51 -1.47 2.40 -4.62
N PHE A 52 -2.05 1.25 -4.97
CA PHE A 52 -1.59 0.44 -6.09
C PHE A 52 -1.83 1.16 -7.43
N THR A 53 -2.94 1.89 -7.57
CA THR A 53 -3.19 2.70 -8.77
C THR A 53 -2.19 3.85 -8.91
N PHE A 54 -1.91 4.60 -7.84
CA PHE A 54 -0.88 5.66 -7.89
C PHE A 54 0.50 5.11 -8.20
N GLY A 55 0.90 3.99 -7.57
CA GLY A 55 2.15 3.31 -7.90
C GLY A 55 2.17 2.78 -9.33
N GLY A 56 1.06 2.24 -9.82
CA GLY A 56 0.94 1.76 -11.20
C GLY A 56 1.16 2.87 -12.22
N PHE A 57 0.60 4.06 -11.99
CA PHE A 57 0.84 5.22 -12.85
C PHE A 57 2.31 5.64 -12.89
N THR A 58 3.01 5.64 -11.76
CA THR A 58 4.45 5.97 -11.74
C THR A 58 5.29 4.90 -12.43
N GLY A 59 4.82 3.65 -12.47
CA GLY A 59 5.44 2.56 -13.25
C GLY A 59 5.28 2.74 -14.75
N VAL A 60 4.12 3.22 -15.21
CA VAL A 60 3.92 3.58 -16.62
C VAL A 60 4.85 4.72 -17.02
N ILE A 61 5.08 5.70 -16.15
CA ILE A 61 6.05 6.77 -16.39
C ILE A 61 7.48 6.20 -16.54
N LEU A 62 7.90 5.32 -15.63
CA LEU A 62 9.21 4.66 -15.68
C LEU A 62 9.39 3.70 -16.86
N SER A 63 8.30 3.19 -17.43
CA SER A 63 8.37 2.36 -18.64
C SER A 63 8.86 3.14 -19.86
N ASN A 64 8.71 4.47 -19.87
CA ASN A 64 9.21 5.31 -20.93
C ASN A 64 10.73 5.45 -20.84
N SER A 65 11.45 4.80 -21.76
CA SER A 65 12.92 4.80 -21.75
C SER A 65 13.56 6.19 -21.83
N SER A 66 12.92 7.20 -22.41
CA SER A 66 13.45 8.57 -22.43
C SER A 66 13.35 9.25 -21.06
N LEU A 67 12.26 8.99 -20.31
CA LEU A 67 12.09 9.50 -18.95
C LEU A 67 12.93 8.71 -17.94
N ASP A 68 13.06 7.40 -18.13
CA ASP A 68 13.89 6.57 -17.26
C ASP A 68 15.34 7.06 -17.25
N VAL A 69 15.90 7.58 -18.35
CA VAL A 69 17.26 8.16 -18.33
C VAL A 69 17.45 9.20 -17.23
N ALA A 70 16.43 10.03 -16.94
CA ALA A 70 16.50 11.06 -15.91
C ALA A 70 16.10 10.54 -14.51
N LEU A 71 15.23 9.53 -14.44
CA LEU A 71 14.65 9.03 -13.19
C LEU A 71 15.37 7.78 -12.66
N HIS A 72 16.18 7.14 -13.49
CA HIS A 72 16.93 5.94 -13.15
C HIS A 72 17.86 6.22 -11.97
N ASP A 73 18.00 5.24 -11.08
CA ASP A 73 18.82 5.38 -9.87
C ASP A 73 18.45 6.57 -8.95
N THR A 74 17.26 7.16 -9.10
CA THR A 74 16.76 8.18 -8.19
C THR A 74 15.75 7.63 -7.18
N TYR A 75 15.38 8.47 -6.22
CA TYR A 75 14.28 8.19 -5.29
C TYR A 75 12.91 8.01 -5.98
N TYR A 76 12.75 8.40 -7.25
CA TYR A 76 11.51 8.19 -7.99
C TYR A 76 11.22 6.70 -8.19
N VAL A 77 12.27 5.95 -8.58
CA VAL A 77 12.20 4.48 -8.73
C VAL A 77 11.94 3.82 -7.38
N VAL A 78 12.59 4.30 -6.31
CA VAL A 78 12.37 3.80 -4.95
C VAL A 78 10.91 3.97 -4.54
N ALA A 79 10.35 5.15 -4.76
CA ALA A 79 8.97 5.46 -4.43
C ALA A 79 7.98 4.58 -5.20
N HIS A 80 8.16 4.45 -6.52
CA HIS A 80 7.34 3.59 -7.38
C HIS A 80 7.28 2.15 -6.85
N PHE A 81 8.43 1.53 -6.63
CA PHE A 81 8.50 0.14 -6.16
C PHE A 81 7.84 -0.05 -4.80
N HIS A 82 7.97 0.92 -3.89
CA HIS A 82 7.32 0.81 -2.58
C HIS A 82 5.81 0.94 -2.68
N TYR A 83 5.25 1.84 -3.51
CA TYR A 83 3.80 1.92 -3.69
C TYR A 83 3.18 0.65 -4.27
N VAL A 84 3.83 0.02 -5.27
CA VAL A 84 3.25 -1.15 -5.95
C VAL A 84 3.54 -2.46 -5.21
N LEU A 85 4.79 -2.68 -4.81
CA LEU A 85 5.24 -3.99 -4.32
C LEU A 85 5.17 -4.07 -2.80
N SER A 86 5.76 -3.11 -2.09
CA SER A 86 5.76 -3.11 -0.63
C SER A 86 4.37 -2.81 -0.07
N LEU A 87 3.77 -1.69 -0.45
CA LEU A 87 2.46 -1.28 0.06
C LEU A 87 1.34 -2.17 -0.49
N GLY A 88 1.41 -2.61 -1.74
CA GLY A 88 0.45 -3.57 -2.29
C GLY A 88 0.41 -4.88 -1.47
N ALA A 89 1.57 -5.50 -1.26
CA ALA A 89 1.66 -6.74 -0.49
C ALA A 89 1.32 -6.54 0.99
N VAL A 90 1.86 -5.52 1.65
CA VAL A 90 1.64 -5.27 3.08
C VAL A 90 0.17 -4.91 3.38
N VAL A 91 -0.46 -4.08 2.56
CA VAL A 91 -1.89 -3.77 2.70
C VAL A 91 -2.74 -5.02 2.48
N GLY A 92 -2.40 -5.85 1.48
CA GLY A 92 -3.05 -7.14 1.26
C GLY A 92 -2.91 -8.08 2.46
N LEU A 93 -1.73 -8.12 3.09
CA LEU A 93 -1.49 -8.89 4.31
C LEU A 93 -2.34 -8.39 5.48
N PHE A 94 -2.44 -7.08 5.70
CA PHE A 94 -3.32 -6.53 6.75
C PHE A 94 -4.79 -6.80 6.45
N ALA A 95 -5.25 -6.59 5.21
CA ALA A 95 -6.61 -6.91 4.80
C ALA A 95 -6.94 -8.39 5.08
N GLY A 96 -6.04 -9.30 4.66
CA GLY A 96 -6.16 -10.73 4.90
C GLY A 96 -6.16 -11.10 6.37
N PHE A 97 -5.28 -10.50 7.18
CA PHE A 97 -5.25 -10.70 8.62
C PHE A 97 -6.58 -10.31 9.26
N TYR A 98 -7.05 -9.07 9.05
CA TYR A 98 -8.30 -8.60 9.66
C TYR A 98 -9.52 -9.39 9.16
N TYR A 99 -9.48 -9.87 7.92
CA TYR A 99 -10.55 -10.68 7.37
C TYR A 99 -10.59 -12.10 7.98
N TRP A 100 -9.44 -12.74 8.17
CA TRP A 100 -9.36 -14.16 8.57
C TRP A 100 -9.04 -14.41 10.05
N ILE A 101 -8.60 -13.41 10.83
CA ILE A 101 -8.18 -13.64 12.23
C ILE A 101 -9.29 -14.26 13.09
N GLY A 102 -10.55 -13.86 12.87
CA GLY A 102 -11.69 -14.44 13.57
C GLY A 102 -11.92 -15.92 13.23
N LYS A 103 -11.68 -16.32 11.98
CA LYS A 103 -11.77 -17.71 11.54
C LYS A 103 -10.62 -18.56 12.08
N ILE A 104 -9.40 -18.02 12.09
CA ILE A 104 -8.19 -18.74 12.50
C ILE A 104 -8.15 -18.92 14.02
N SER A 105 -8.50 -17.88 14.79
CA SER A 105 -8.35 -17.87 16.24
C SER A 105 -9.65 -18.12 17.02
N GLY A 106 -10.82 -17.96 16.38
CA GLY A 106 -12.11 -17.96 17.06
C GLY A 106 -12.45 -16.66 17.82
N TYR A 107 -11.60 -15.63 17.73
CA TYR A 107 -11.73 -14.37 18.47
C TYR A 107 -11.83 -13.16 17.56
N HIS A 108 -12.65 -12.17 17.95
CA HIS A 108 -12.75 -10.90 17.23
C HIS A 108 -11.65 -9.92 17.62
N TYR A 109 -11.07 -9.28 16.61
CA TYR A 109 -10.26 -8.09 16.80
C TYR A 109 -11.13 -6.87 17.15
N SER A 110 -10.51 -5.83 17.70
CA SER A 110 -11.21 -4.56 17.93
C SER A 110 -11.24 -3.71 16.67
N GLU A 111 -12.43 -3.49 16.12
CA GLU A 111 -12.66 -2.66 14.94
C GLU A 111 -12.11 -1.24 15.10
N LYS A 112 -12.32 -0.62 16.26
CA LYS A 112 -11.80 0.73 16.58
C LYS A 112 -10.28 0.80 16.44
N PHE A 113 -9.55 -0.15 17.03
CA PHE A 113 -8.08 -0.13 16.98
C PHE A 113 -7.56 -0.48 15.59
N GLY A 114 -8.24 -1.35 14.83
CA GLY A 114 -7.89 -1.62 13.43
C GLY A 114 -8.08 -0.40 12.53
N GLN A 115 -9.14 0.40 12.73
CA GLN A 115 -9.34 1.65 11.98
C GLN A 115 -8.28 2.70 12.33
N VAL A 116 -7.91 2.82 13.61
CA VAL A 116 -6.82 3.72 14.04
C VAL A 116 -5.49 3.29 13.41
N GLN A 117 -5.18 1.99 13.43
CA GLN A 117 -3.99 1.45 12.78
C GLN A 117 -3.98 1.80 11.28
N LEU A 118 -5.10 1.59 10.58
CA LEU A 118 -5.23 1.91 9.16
C LEU A 118 -4.97 3.39 8.85
N VAL A 119 -5.52 4.31 9.65
CA VAL A 119 -5.32 5.75 9.43
C VAL A 119 -3.86 6.13 9.67
N VAL A 120 -3.27 5.69 10.78
CA VAL A 120 -1.87 5.98 11.11
C VAL A 120 -0.94 5.38 10.07
N PHE A 121 -1.21 4.14 9.61
CA PHE A 121 -0.49 3.49 8.53
C PHE A 121 -0.57 4.31 7.24
N THR A 122 -1.78 4.68 6.81
CA THR A 122 -2.03 5.39 5.55
C THR A 122 -1.31 6.72 5.52
N LEU A 123 -1.39 7.50 6.60
CA LEU A 123 -0.67 8.77 6.71
C LEU A 123 0.85 8.55 6.69
N GLY A 124 1.33 7.59 7.49
CA GLY A 124 2.76 7.28 7.58
C GLY A 124 3.36 6.89 6.23
N VAL A 125 2.75 5.93 5.51
CA VAL A 125 3.30 5.46 4.23
C VAL A 125 3.28 6.54 3.17
N ASN A 126 2.26 7.40 3.13
CA ASN A 126 2.24 8.52 2.18
C ASN A 126 3.27 9.59 2.57
N PHE A 127 3.47 9.87 3.86
CA PHE A 127 4.52 10.81 4.30
C PHE A 127 5.93 10.28 4.03
N VAL A 128 6.12 8.96 3.95
CA VAL A 128 7.38 8.37 3.49
C VAL A 128 7.48 8.46 1.97
N PHE A 129 6.58 7.82 1.22
CA PHE A 129 6.83 7.53 -0.18
C PHE A 129 6.37 8.63 -1.14
N LEU A 130 5.43 9.50 -0.76
CA LEU A 130 5.02 10.61 -1.62
C LEU A 130 6.15 11.65 -1.77
N PRO A 131 6.81 12.12 -0.69
CA PRO A 131 8.00 12.97 -0.79
C PRO A 131 9.13 12.38 -1.65
N MET A 132 9.31 11.06 -1.62
CA MET A 132 10.36 10.42 -2.42
C MET A 132 10.16 10.60 -3.93
N HIS A 133 8.93 10.69 -4.43
CA HIS A 133 8.69 11.03 -5.85
C HIS A 133 9.21 12.43 -6.18
N PHE A 134 8.96 13.43 -5.31
CA PHE A 134 9.45 14.78 -5.52
C PHE A 134 10.98 14.85 -5.42
N LEU A 135 11.59 14.16 -4.46
CA LEU A 135 13.05 14.03 -4.38
C LEU A 135 13.64 13.41 -5.65
N GLY A 136 13.01 12.35 -6.15
CA GLY A 136 13.42 11.70 -7.39
C GLY A 136 13.32 12.60 -8.63
N LEU A 137 12.24 13.38 -8.74
CA LEU A 137 12.07 14.38 -9.80
C LEU A 137 13.14 15.49 -9.75
N ASN A 138 13.69 15.78 -8.57
CA ASN A 138 14.82 16.70 -8.39
C ASN A 138 16.19 16.03 -8.62
N GLY A 139 16.23 14.75 -9.02
CA GLY A 139 17.46 14.02 -9.28
C GLY A 139 18.17 13.49 -8.04
N PHE A 140 17.48 13.40 -6.89
CA PHE A 140 18.09 12.88 -5.67
C PHE A 140 18.42 11.37 -5.83
N PRO A 141 19.71 10.96 -5.77
CA PRO A 141 20.10 9.60 -6.07
C PRO A 141 19.72 8.64 -4.93
N ARG A 142 19.38 7.40 -5.27
CA ARG A 142 19.19 6.34 -4.30
C ARG A 142 20.54 5.91 -3.69
N ARG A 143 20.49 5.29 -2.51
CA ARG A 143 21.64 4.67 -1.82
C ARG A 143 22.74 5.67 -1.41
N ILE A 144 22.37 6.93 -1.18
CA ILE A 144 23.27 7.94 -0.62
C ILE A 144 22.99 8.06 0.88
N PRO A 145 24.03 7.99 1.74
CA PRO A 145 23.85 8.06 3.19
C PRO A 145 23.55 9.46 3.72
N ASP A 146 23.86 10.51 2.95
CA ASP A 146 23.72 11.91 3.33
C ASP A 146 23.06 12.73 2.22
N TYR A 147 22.59 13.94 2.52
CA TYR A 147 21.92 14.80 1.55
C TYR A 147 22.23 16.30 1.77
N PRO A 148 22.32 17.08 0.67
CA PRO A 148 22.41 18.53 0.76
C PRO A 148 21.26 19.18 1.54
N ASP A 149 21.54 20.32 2.19
CA ASP A 149 20.58 21.06 3.02
C ASP A 149 19.25 21.37 2.30
N GLY A 150 19.29 21.57 0.97
CA GLY A 150 18.10 21.80 0.15
C GLY A 150 17.06 20.68 0.20
N TYR A 151 17.45 19.46 0.59
CA TYR A 151 16.55 18.30 0.72
C TYR A 151 16.04 18.05 2.14
N ILE A 152 16.45 18.86 3.13
CA ILE A 152 16.02 18.70 4.54
C ILE A 152 14.48 18.71 4.64
N GLY A 153 13.81 19.60 3.91
CA GLY A 153 12.35 19.71 3.95
C GLY A 153 11.65 18.38 3.62
N TRP A 154 11.94 17.80 2.46
CA TRP A 154 11.34 16.52 2.05
C TRP A 154 11.78 15.35 2.95
N ASN A 155 13.05 15.31 3.36
CA ASN A 155 13.53 14.26 4.26
C ASN A 155 12.89 14.32 5.66
N SER A 156 12.54 15.51 6.16
CA SER A 156 11.84 15.65 7.44
C SER A 156 10.44 15.01 7.41
N PHE A 157 9.70 15.13 6.29
CA PHE A 157 8.43 14.41 6.09
C PHE A 157 8.64 12.91 6.07
N ILE A 158 9.71 12.44 5.42
CA ILE A 158 10.06 11.01 5.38
C ILE A 158 10.36 10.47 6.77
N THR A 159 11.13 11.20 7.58
CA THR A 159 11.40 10.83 8.98
C THR A 159 10.12 10.75 9.80
N LEU A 160 9.24 11.75 9.70
CA LEU A 160 7.95 11.75 10.38
C LEU A 160 7.07 10.58 9.93
N GLY A 161 6.97 10.36 8.61
CA GLY A 161 6.24 9.24 8.03
C GLY A 161 6.75 7.89 8.54
N THR A 162 8.07 7.74 8.67
CA THR A 162 8.71 6.52 9.19
C THR A 162 8.36 6.28 10.65
N ALA A 163 8.34 7.33 11.48
CA ALA A 163 7.89 7.23 12.86
C ALA A 163 6.40 6.82 12.95
N MET A 164 5.56 7.35 12.06
CA MET A 164 4.13 7.01 11.98
C MET A 164 3.91 5.56 11.50
N THR A 165 4.64 5.08 10.49
CA THR A 165 4.52 3.68 10.04
C THR A 165 4.98 2.71 11.14
N PHE A 166 6.04 3.04 11.86
CA PHE A 166 6.47 2.26 13.02
C PHE A 166 5.40 2.25 14.12
N LEU A 167 4.80 3.40 14.44
CA LEU A 167 3.70 3.49 15.39
C LEU A 167 2.49 2.63 14.96
N SER A 168 2.15 2.62 13.67
CA SER A 168 1.12 1.74 13.12
C SER A 168 1.41 0.26 13.40
N ILE A 169 2.66 -0.19 13.26
CA ILE A 169 3.05 -1.56 13.59
C ILE A 169 2.87 -1.83 15.09
N LEU A 170 3.22 -0.89 15.97
CA LEU A 170 2.98 -1.04 17.41
C LEU A 170 1.48 -1.16 17.74
N ILE A 171 0.64 -0.36 17.08
CA ILE A 171 -0.83 -0.45 17.22
C ILE A 171 -1.32 -1.82 16.72
N PHE A 172 -0.77 -2.32 15.61
CA PHE A 172 -1.10 -3.66 15.10
C PHE A 172 -0.75 -4.77 16.08
N LEU A 173 0.45 -4.73 16.67
CA LEU A 173 0.86 -5.68 17.71
C LEU A 173 -0.05 -5.59 18.94
N TYR A 174 -0.47 -4.39 19.32
CA TYR A 174 -1.47 -4.20 20.37
C TYR A 174 -2.83 -4.82 20.01
N VAL A 175 -3.30 -4.67 18.77
CA VAL A 175 -4.54 -5.33 18.29
C VAL A 175 -4.43 -6.84 18.42
N ILE A 176 -3.31 -7.43 18.02
CA ILE A 176 -3.06 -8.88 18.18
C ILE A 176 -3.12 -9.25 19.66
N ALA A 177 -2.39 -8.53 20.52
CA ALA A 177 -2.35 -8.80 21.95
C ALA A 177 -3.75 -8.74 22.58
N VAL A 178 -4.56 -7.72 22.27
CA VAL A 178 -5.94 -7.62 22.78
C VAL A 178 -6.81 -8.76 22.27
N THR A 179 -6.64 -9.17 21.01
CA THR A 179 -7.41 -10.27 20.41
C THR A 179 -7.12 -11.61 21.11
N VAL A 180 -5.88 -11.85 21.52
CA VAL A 180 -5.45 -13.09 22.18
C VAL A 180 -5.69 -13.08 23.69
N PHE A 181 -5.35 -11.98 24.38
CA PHE A 181 -5.37 -11.92 25.84
C PHE A 181 -6.67 -11.39 26.43
N ASN A 182 -7.50 -10.70 25.64
CA ASN A 182 -8.85 -10.29 26.04
C ASN A 182 -9.88 -10.76 24.99
N PRO A 183 -10.03 -12.10 24.84
CA PRO A 183 -10.79 -12.68 23.75
C PRO A 183 -12.27 -12.33 23.86
N ARG A 184 -12.79 -11.63 22.87
CA ARG A 184 -14.23 -11.60 22.59
C ARG A 184 -14.52 -12.75 21.65
N ARG A 185 -15.25 -13.76 22.14
CA ARG A 185 -15.67 -14.89 21.29
C ARG A 185 -16.35 -14.34 20.05
N ALA A 186 -16.00 -14.91 18.90
CA ALA A 186 -16.73 -14.62 17.71
C ALA A 186 -18.15 -15.16 17.84
N GLU A 187 -19.14 -14.28 17.97
CA GLU A 187 -20.53 -14.70 17.84
C GLU A 187 -20.70 -15.21 16.42
N VAL A 188 -21.26 -16.41 16.26
CA VAL A 188 -21.66 -16.93 14.95
C VAL A 188 -22.88 -16.12 14.51
N ASN A 189 -22.65 -14.89 14.07
CA ASN A 189 -23.66 -14.07 13.44
C ASN A 189 -23.55 -14.24 11.93
N ASN A 190 -24.71 -14.29 11.28
CA ASN A 190 -24.85 -14.51 9.83
C ASN A 190 -24.37 -13.31 8.98
N THR A 191 -23.59 -12.40 9.59
CA THR A 191 -22.88 -11.31 8.94
C THR A 191 -21.58 -11.82 8.32
N LEU A 192 -21.14 -11.17 7.23
CA LEU A 192 -20.08 -11.65 6.33
C LEU A 192 -18.75 -12.01 7.03
N THR A 193 -18.46 -11.45 8.21
CA THR A 193 -17.25 -11.71 9.00
C THR A 193 -17.21 -13.09 9.66
N THR A 194 -18.36 -13.73 9.89
CA THR A 194 -18.46 -15.03 10.59
C THR A 194 -19.29 -16.06 9.84
N ARG A 195 -19.81 -15.72 8.65
CA ARG A 195 -20.60 -16.64 7.78
C ARG A 195 -19.90 -17.98 7.50
N TRP A 196 -18.57 -18.01 7.59
CA TRP A 196 -17.75 -19.20 7.34
C TRP A 196 -17.09 -19.76 8.62
N ALA A 197 -17.37 -19.21 9.80
CA ALA A 197 -16.69 -19.56 11.06
C ALA A 197 -16.95 -21.00 11.51
N THR A 198 -18.08 -21.58 11.11
CA THR A 198 -18.45 -22.97 11.36
C THR A 198 -18.51 -23.77 10.06
N ILE A 199 -17.50 -24.60 9.84
CA ILE A 199 -17.71 -25.98 9.40
C ILE A 199 -17.26 -26.82 10.59
#